data_AF-A0A353X4I1-F1
#
_entry.id   AF-A0A353X4I1-F1
#
_cell.length_a   1.000
_cell.length_b   1.000
_cell.length_c   1.000
_cell.angle_alpha   90.00
_cell.angle_beta   90.00
_cell.angle_gamma   90.00
#
_symmetry.space_group_name_H-M   'P 1'
#
loop_
_entity.id
_entity.type
_entity.pdbx_description
1 polymer ?
#
loop_
_entity_poly.entity_id
_entity_poly.type
_entity_poly.pdbx_seq_one_letter_code
_entity_poly.pdbx_strand_id
1 'polypeptide(L)' 'MNLLSRITIDKDVCHGKPCIRNMRWPVEVIIDMLGSEMSIQNILEDHPELEK' A
#
# COMPACT_ATOMS: atom_id res chain seq x y z
N MET A 1 -2.46 -1.01 -18.24
CA MET A 1 -2.72 -1.07 -16.78
C MET A 1 -1.88 0.01 -16.13
N ASN A 2 -2.47 1.07 -15.58
CA ASN A 2 -1.71 2.14 -14.93
C ASN A 2 -1.62 1.83 -13.43
N LEU A 3 -0.52 1.22 -12.98
CA LEU A 3 -0.35 0.87 -11.57
C LEU A 3 -0.23 2.12 -10.68
N LEU A 4 0.25 3.23 -11.24
CA LEU A 4 0.42 4.50 -10.52
C LEU A 4 -0.93 5.14 -10.17
N SER A 5 -2.02 4.84 -10.87
CA SER A 5 -3.36 5.36 -10.52
C SER A 5 -3.93 4.77 -9.22
N ARG A 6 -3.23 3.83 -8.57
CA ARG A 6 -3.59 3.26 -7.27
C ARG A 6 -2.90 3.93 -6.09
N ILE A 7 -1.92 4.79 -6.36
CA ILE A 7 -1.15 5.49 -5.34
C ILE A 7 -1.62 6.93 -5.30
N THR A 8 -1.94 7.41 -4.11
CA THR A 8 -2.21 8.82 -3.82
C THR A 8 -1.08 9.39 -3.00
N ILE A 9 -0.66 10.61 -3.34
CA ILE A 9 0.33 11.36 -2.58
C ILE A 9 -0.39 12.61 -2.09
N ASP A 10 -0.53 12.72 -0.77
CA ASP A 10 -1.16 13.86 -0.13
C ASP A 10 -0.25 14.34 1.00
N LYS A 11 0.08 15.64 1.01
CA LYS A 11 0.96 16.21 2.05
C LYS A 11 0.35 16.09 3.45
N ASP A 12 -0.97 16.05 3.56
CA ASP A 12 -1.70 15.96 4.81
C ASP A 12 -1.92 14.51 5.26
N VAL A 13 -1.64 13.52 4.39
CA VAL A 13 -1.75 12.09 4.68
C VAL A 13 -0.36 11.46 4.72
N CYS A 14 -0.01 10.84 5.85
CA CYS A 14 1.28 10.19 6.06
C CYS A 14 2.49 11.10 5.71
N HIS A 15 2.37 12.42 5.95
CA HIS A 15 3.44 13.40 5.73
C HIS A 15 3.92 13.53 4.27
N GLY A 16 3.02 13.35 3.29
CA GLY A 16 3.40 13.40 1.88
C GLY A 16 4.02 12.12 1.35
N LYS A 17 3.97 11.03 2.12
CA LYS A 17 4.39 9.71 1.64
C LYS A 17 3.36 9.16 0.64
N PRO A 18 3.80 8.39 -0.37
CA PRO A 18 2.91 7.68 -1.25
C PRO A 18 2.12 6.64 -0.46
N CYS A 19 0.80 6.75 -0.50
CA CYS A 19 -0.13 5.84 0.13
C CYS A 19 -1.04 5.20 -0.91
N ILE A 20 -1.63 4.05 -0.58
CA ILE A 20 -2.69 3.47 -1.42
C ILE A 20 -3.90 4.41 -1.41
N ARG A 21 -4.49 4.61 -2.59
CA ARG A 21 -5.65 5.46 -2.80
C ARG A 21 -6.77 5.13 -1.82
N ASN A 22 -7.31 6.16 -1.18
CA ASN A 22 -8.36 6.07 -0.15
C ASN A 22 -7.96 5.31 1.13
N MET A 23 -6.67 5.06 1.32
CA MET A 23 -6.15 4.34 2.48
C MET A 23 -4.99 5.13 3.12
N ARG A 24 -4.86 5.05 4.44
CA ARG A 24 -3.68 5.57 5.17
C ARG A 24 -2.58 4.52 5.24
N TRP A 25 -2.38 3.82 4.12
CA TRP A 25 -1.44 2.71 3.98
C TRP A 25 -0.24 3.14 3.13
N PRO A 26 0.92 3.43 3.74
CA PRO A 26 2.12 3.80 3.01
C PRO A 26 2.62 2.65 2.14
N VAL A 27 3.04 2.96 0.92
CA VAL A 27 3.60 1.96 -0.01
C VAL A 27 4.87 1.33 0.56
N GLU A 28 5.65 2.07 1.37
CA GLU A 28 6.85 1.56 2.06
C GLU A 28 6.53 0.32 2.91
N VAL A 29 5.42 0.31 3.64
CA VAL A 29 5.06 -0.80 4.55
C VAL A 29 4.82 -2.08 3.76
N ILE A 30 4.18 -1.97 2.59
CA ILE A 30 3.93 -3.13 1.73
C ILE A 30 5.24 -3.65 1.14
N ILE A 31 6.17 -2.76 0.77
CA ILE A 31 7.50 -3.16 0.32
C ILE A 31 8.26 -3.86 1.44
N ASP A 32 8.17 -3.38 2.68
CA ASP A 32 8.81 -4.00 3.85
C ASP A 32 8.22 -5.39 4.16
N MET A 33 6.89 -5.54 4.06
CA MET A 33 6.21 -6.84 4.21
C MET A 33 6.64 -7.84 3.13
N LEU A 34 6.69 -7.39 1.87
CA LEU A 34 7.20 -8.20 0.76
C LEU A 34 8.68 -8.55 0.95
N GLY A 35 9.47 -7.63 1.50
CA GLY A 35 10.87 -7.84 1.88
C GLY A 35 11.05 -8.83 3.03
N SER A 36 10.02 -9.02 3.86
CA SER A 36 9.99 -9.98 4.97
C SER A 36 9.55 -11.39 4.52
N GLU A 37 9.64 -11.71 3.23
CA GLU A 37 9.19 -12.97 2.61
C GLU A 37 7.67 -13.22 2.70
N MET A 38 6.87 -12.19 2.99
CA MET A 38 5.42 -12.32 3.01
C MET A 38 4.86 -12.31 1.58
N SER A 39 4.00 -13.26 1.26
CA SER A 39 3.36 -13.30 -0.07
C SER A 39 2.27 -12.23 -0.18
N ILE A 40 1.99 -11.76 -1.39
CA ILE A 40 0.88 -10.82 -1.65
C ILE A 40 -0.45 -11.42 -1.16
N GLN A 41 -0.64 -12.74 -1.30
CA GLN A 41 -1.85 -13.41 -0.84
C GLN A 41 -2.00 -13.33 0.68
N ASN A 42 -0.93 -13.60 1.43
CA ASN A 42 -0.96 -13.49 2.89
C ASN A 42 -1.25 -12.06 3.33
N ILE A 43 -0.62 -11.07 2.67
CA ILE A 43 -0.88 -9.65 2.95
C ILE A 43 -2.34 -9.30 2.70
N LEU A 44 -2.95 -9.80 1.62
CA LEU A 44 -4.37 -9.58 1.31
C LEU A 44 -5.32 -10.35 2.24
N GLU A 45 -4.91 -11.51 2.76
CA GLU A 45 -5.66 -12.26 3.76
C GLU A 45 -5.65 -11.56 5.12
N ASP A 46 -4.49 -11.03 5.53
CA ASP A 46 -4.31 -10.26 6.76
C ASP A 46 -4.96 -8.86 6.67
N HIS A 47 -4.94 -8.26 5.48
CA HIS A 47 -5.47 -6.94 5.19
C HIS A 47 -6.46 -6.96 4.01
N PRO A 48 -7.69 -7.45 4.23
CA PRO A 48 -8.72 -7.53 3.18
C PRO A 48 -9.17 -6.16 2.68
N GLU A 49 -8.82 -5.07 3.37
CA GLU A 49 -9.03 -3.70 2.92
C GLU A 49 -8.17 -3.32 1.69
N LEU A 50 -7.07 -4.05 1.43
CA LEU A 50 -6.17 -3.78 0.31
C LEU A 50 -6.76 -4.37 -0.98
N GLU A 51 -6.89 -3.52 -2.00
CA GLU A 51 -7.40 -3.93 -3.31
C GLU A 51 -6.24 -4.44 -4.22
N LYS A 52 -6.48 -5.53 -4.96
CA LYS A 52 -5.51 -6.12 -5.88
C LYS A 52 -5.32 -5.36 -7.18
#